data_AF-A0A2V5R824-F1
#
_entry.id   AF-A0A2V5R824-F1
#
_cell.length_a   1.000
_cell.length_b   1.000
_cell.length_c   1.000
_cell.angle_alpha   90.00
_cell.angle_beta   90.00
_cell.angle_gamma   90.00
#
_symmetry.space_group_name_H-M   'P 1'
#
loop_
_entity.id
_entity.type
_entity.pdbx_description
1 polymer ?
#
loop_
_entity_poly.entity_id
_entity_poly.type
_entity_poly.pdbx_seq_one_letter_code
_entity_poly.pdbx_strand_id
1 'polypeptide(L)'
;MFQIIFNELSAAEISALPKKLQLELLAEFQILPEDLDHLDSDRFGVIEREGKKLYRYRAKDYRIYFAKTDEGIKVHRVLHKNTFRDFLFRSKLPVSEDAQLGETREFWELIEEGERKA
;
A
#
# COMPACT_ATOMS: atom_id res chain seq x y z
N MET A 1 10.73 16.55 -10.33
CA MET A 1 10.44 15.26 -11.00
C MET A 1 9.93 14.34 -9.92
N PHE A 2 8.74 13.76 -10.07
CA PHE A 2 8.18 12.87 -9.06
C PHE A 2 8.79 11.48 -9.16
N GLN A 3 9.27 10.91 -8.06
CA GLN A 3 9.90 9.60 -8.01
C GLN A 3 8.99 8.54 -7.40
N ILE A 4 9.02 7.36 -7.99
CA ILE A 4 8.35 6.16 -7.45
C ILE A 4 9.42 5.12 -7.19
N ILE A 5 9.68 4.89 -5.91
CA ILE A 5 10.74 4.00 -5.45
C ILE A 5 10.10 2.69 -4.98
N PHE A 6 10.57 1.57 -5.53
CA PHE A 6 10.19 0.23 -5.09
C PHE A 6 11.34 -0.38 -4.29
N ASN A 7 11.05 -0.95 -3.12
CA ASN A 7 11.99 -1.86 -2.45
C ASN A 7 12.03 -3.23 -3.17
N GLU A 8 12.96 -4.11 -2.78
CA GLU A 8 13.09 -5.43 -3.40
C GLU A 8 11.79 -6.26 -3.35
N LEU A 9 11.07 -6.22 -2.22
CA LEU A 9 9.83 -6.98 -2.07
C LEU A 9 8.72 -6.46 -2.99
N SER A 10 8.44 -5.16 -3.00
CA SER A 10 7.41 -4.57 -3.85
C SER A 10 7.74 -4.71 -5.34
N ALA A 11 9.03 -4.63 -5.71
CA ALA A 11 9.46 -4.92 -7.07
C ALA A 11 9.20 -6.38 -7.47
N ALA A 12 9.50 -7.33 -6.57
CA ALA A 12 9.21 -8.74 -6.79
C ALA A 12 7.70 -9.03 -6.84
N GLU A 13 6.92 -8.42 -5.95
CA GLU A 13 5.45 -8.55 -5.89
C GLU A 13 4.80 -8.07 -7.19
N ILE A 14 5.23 -6.93 -7.73
CA ILE A 14 4.77 -6.47 -9.05
C ILE A 14 5.23 -7.41 -10.15
N SER A 15 6.49 -7.83 -10.15
CA SER A 15 7.06 -8.68 -11.20
C SER A 15 6.39 -10.05 -11.28
N ALA A 16 5.83 -10.54 -10.17
CA ALA A 16 5.07 -11.79 -10.11
C ALA A 16 3.66 -11.68 -10.71
N LEU A 17 3.16 -10.47 -10.97
CA LEU A 17 1.82 -10.26 -11.54
C LEU A 17 1.77 -10.59 -13.03
N PRO A 18 0.60 -10.98 -13.58
CA PRO A 18 0.41 -11.08 -15.01
C PRO A 18 0.77 -9.76 -15.72
N LYS A 19 1.41 -9.85 -16.89
CA LYS A 19 1.98 -8.67 -17.57
C LYS A 19 0.98 -7.53 -17.80
N LYS A 20 -0.26 -7.86 -18.15
CA LYS A 20 -1.35 -6.89 -18.31
C LYS A 20 -1.59 -6.10 -17.02
N LEU A 21 -1.66 -6.81 -15.89
CA LEU A 21 -1.88 -6.19 -14.59
C LEU A 21 -0.69 -5.34 -14.14
N GLN A 22 0.55 -5.77 -14.44
CA GLN A 22 1.73 -4.94 -14.20
C GLN A 22 1.60 -3.58 -14.90
N LEU A 23 1.24 -3.59 -16.19
CA LEU A 23 1.07 -2.36 -16.98
C LEU A 23 -0.06 -1.49 -16.44
N GLU A 24 -1.19 -2.10 -16.06
CA GLU A 24 -2.30 -1.38 -15.44
C GLU A 24 -1.88 -0.70 -14.12
N LEU A 25 -1.18 -1.41 -13.24
CA LEU A 25 -0.68 -0.84 -11.98
C LEU A 25 0.33 0.28 -12.22
N LEU A 26 1.25 0.11 -13.17
CA LEU A 26 2.22 1.15 -13.54
C LEU A 26 1.55 2.40 -14.10
N ALA A 27 0.43 2.27 -14.82
CA ALA A 27 -0.34 3.42 -15.29
C ALA A 27 -1.02 4.17 -14.13
N GLU A 28 -1.60 3.44 -13.16
CA GLU A 28 -2.22 4.06 -11.98
C GLU A 28 -1.16 4.78 -11.11
N PHE A 29 0.08 4.30 -11.08
CA PHE A 29 1.18 4.99 -10.39
C PHE A 29 1.53 6.36 -10.98
N GLN A 30 1.29 6.59 -12.27
CA GLN A 30 1.58 7.88 -12.92
C GLN A 30 0.60 8.98 -12.52
N ILE A 31 -0.65 8.62 -12.22
CA ILE A 31 -1.72 9.56 -11.81
C ILE A 31 -1.76 9.78 -10.30
N LEU A 32 -1.13 8.87 -9.54
CA LEU A 32 -1.07 8.91 -8.08
C LEU A 32 -0.51 10.21 -7.47
N PRO A 33 0.45 10.95 -8.08
CA PRO A 33 0.90 12.24 -7.57
C PRO A 33 -0.22 13.29 -7.51
N GLU A 34 -1.05 13.38 -8.54
CA GLU A 34 -2.16 14.34 -8.63
C GLU A 34 -3.28 13.94 -7.65
N ASP A 35 -3.56 12.64 -7.56
CA ASP A 35 -4.54 12.08 -6.61
C ASP A 35 -4.08 12.22 -5.13
N LEU A 36 -2.78 12.28 -4.86
CA LEU A 36 -2.24 12.47 -3.51
C LEU A 36 -2.50 13.86 -2.93
N ASP A 37 -2.71 14.84 -3.79
CA ASP A 37 -3.09 16.21 -3.44
C ASP A 37 -4.63 16.34 -3.30
N HIS A 38 -5.37 15.41 -3.92
CA HIS A 38 -6.82 15.29 -3.87
C HIS A 38 -7.25 13.89 -3.39
N LEU A 39 -6.93 13.56 -2.13
CA LEU A 39 -7.19 12.24 -1.54
C LEU A 39 -8.70 11.93 -1.53
N ASP A 40 -9.18 11.24 -2.56
CA ASP A 40 -10.50 10.61 -2.57
C ASP A 40 -10.50 9.46 -1.56
N SER A 41 -11.30 9.60 -0.49
CA SER A 41 -11.41 8.64 0.61
C SER A 41 -11.87 7.25 0.17
N ASP A 42 -12.46 7.11 -1.03
CA ASP A 42 -12.89 5.80 -1.54
C ASP A 42 -11.74 5.01 -2.17
N ARG A 43 -10.77 5.71 -2.78
CA ARG A 43 -9.58 5.09 -3.41
C ARG A 43 -8.38 5.03 -2.47
N PHE A 44 -8.28 5.98 -1.54
CA PHE A 44 -7.17 6.12 -0.60
C PHE A 44 -7.57 5.83 0.83
N GLY A 45 -6.73 5.05 1.52
CA GLY A 45 -6.77 4.86 2.97
C GLY A 45 -5.51 5.42 3.61
N VAL A 46 -5.62 5.85 4.87
CA VAL A 46 -4.49 6.29 5.69
C VAL A 46 -4.39 5.37 6.88
N ILE A 47 -3.22 4.78 7.08
CA ILE A 47 -2.90 3.86 8.16
C ILE A 47 -1.79 4.52 8.98
N GLU A 48 -2.04 4.75 10.26
CA GLU A 48 -1.11 5.43 11.14
C GLU A 48 -0.87 4.60 12.40
N ARG A 49 0.40 4.55 12.84
CA ARG A 49 0.79 3.95 14.11
C ARG A 49 2.05 4.62 14.64
N GLU A 50 2.03 5.05 15.90
CA GLU A 50 3.21 5.60 16.59
C GLU A 50 3.91 6.71 15.78
N GLY A 51 3.14 7.54 15.07
CA GLY A 51 3.65 8.61 14.20
C GLY A 51 4.17 8.17 12.83
N LYS A 52 4.22 6.87 12.53
CA LYS A 52 4.45 6.35 11.17
C LYS A 52 3.15 6.40 10.38
N LYS A 53 3.20 7.01 9.19
CA LYS A 53 2.05 7.16 8.30
C LYS A 53 2.28 6.38 7.00
N LEU A 54 1.36 5.47 6.70
CA LEU A 54 1.26 4.74 5.46
C LEU A 54 -0.02 5.11 4.73
N TYR A 55 0.07 5.16 3.42
CA TYR A 55 -1.06 5.34 2.54
C TYR A 55 -1.36 4.02 1.85
N ARG A 56 -2.64 3.74 1.69
CA ARG A 56 -3.15 2.60 0.94
C ARG A 56 -3.87 3.11 -0.28
N TYR A 57 -3.51 2.62 -1.46
CA TYR A 57 -4.26 2.85 -2.68
C TYR A 57 -4.94 1.57 -3.15
N ARG A 58 -6.23 1.68 -3.48
CA ARG A 58 -7.06 0.56 -3.98
C ARG A 58 -7.02 0.51 -5.51
N ALA A 59 -6.18 -0.36 -6.05
CA ALA A 59 -6.09 -0.63 -7.49
C ALA A 59 -6.82 -1.95 -7.82
N LYS A 60 -8.13 -1.87 -8.09
CA LYS A 60 -8.98 -3.05 -8.36
C LYS A 60 -8.88 -4.10 -7.24
N ASP A 61 -8.25 -5.23 -7.53
CA ASP A 61 -8.04 -6.36 -6.60
C ASP A 61 -6.72 -6.30 -5.85
N TYR A 62 -5.93 -5.24 -6.05
CA TYR A 62 -4.66 -5.02 -5.38
C TYR A 62 -4.70 -3.80 -4.47
N ARG A 63 -3.86 -3.81 -3.45
CA ARG A 63 -3.66 -2.73 -2.50
C ARG A 63 -2.19 -2.40 -2.49
N ILE A 64 -1.91 -1.12 -2.72
CA ILE A 64 -0.56 -0.59 -2.78
C ILE A 64 -0.35 0.18 -1.49
N TYR A 65 0.65 -0.24 -0.72
CA TYR A 65 1.02 0.41 0.53
C TYR A 65 2.29 1.20 0.31
N PHE A 66 2.24 2.50 0.57
CA PHE A 66 3.34 3.40 0.28
C PHE A 66 3.45 4.52 1.32
N ALA A 67 4.65 5.09 1.45
CA ALA A 67 4.91 6.30 2.22
C ALA A 67 5.25 7.45 1.27
N LYS A 68 4.89 8.68 1.65
CA LYS A 68 5.39 9.89 0.97
C LYS A 68 6.87 10.09 1.31
N THR A 69 7.65 10.52 0.34
CA THR A 69 9.04 10.97 0.49
C THR A 69 9.15 12.42 0.02
N ASP A 70 10.31 13.06 0.23
CA ASP A 70 10.53 14.45 -0.19
C ASP A 70 10.41 14.62 -1.72
N GLU A 71 10.73 13.57 -2.48
CA GLU A 71 10.77 13.60 -3.96
C GLU A 71 9.64 12.78 -4.62
N GLY A 72 8.76 12.15 -3.82
CA GLY A 72 7.62 11.38 -4.35
C GLY A 72 7.09 10.35 -3.36
N ILE A 73 7.15 9.06 -3.73
CA ILE A 73 6.69 7.96 -2.89
C ILE A 73 7.65 6.77 -2.86
N LYS A 74 7.62 6.06 -1.73
CA LYS A 74 8.23 4.75 -1.56
C LYS A 74 7.13 3.70 -1.42
N VAL A 75 7.07 2.76 -2.36
CA VAL A 75 6.16 1.62 -2.31
C VAL A 75 6.78 0.55 -1.42
N HIS A 76 6.06 0.18 -0.36
CA HIS A 76 6.49 -0.83 0.58
C HIS A 76 5.99 -2.21 0.17
N ARG A 77 4.73 -2.32 -0.28
CA ARG A 77 4.06 -3.58 -0.65
C ARG A 77 3.00 -3.40 -1.74
N VAL A 78 2.82 -4.41 -2.59
CA VAL A 78 1.73 -4.56 -3.57
C VAL A 78 1.06 -5.91 -3.36
N LEU A 79 -0.14 -5.88 -2.77
CA LEU A 79 -0.77 -7.09 -2.24
C LEU A 79 -2.18 -7.29 -2.76
N HIS A 80 -2.59 -8.54 -2.91
CA HIS A 80 -3.96 -8.84 -3.29
C HIS A 80 -4.92 -8.49 -2.15
N LYS A 81 -6.17 -8.14 -2.48
CA LYS A 81 -7.20 -7.73 -1.50
C LYS A 81 -7.49 -8.73 -0.39
N ASN A 82 -7.27 -9.99 -0.70
CA ASN A 82 -7.51 -11.07 0.23
C ASN A 82 -6.34 -11.29 1.19
N THR A 83 -5.13 -10.80 0.85
CA THR A 83 -3.93 -11.00 1.68
C THR A 83 -4.17 -10.53 3.11
N PHE A 84 -4.77 -9.34 3.31
CA PHE A 84 -5.07 -8.82 4.65
C PHE A 84 -6.44 -9.18 5.20
N ARG A 85 -7.39 -9.51 4.32
CA ARG A 85 -8.71 -9.97 4.74
C ARG A 85 -8.61 -11.24 5.59
N ASP A 86 -7.65 -12.11 5.26
CA ASP A 86 -7.33 -13.31 6.04
C ASP A 86 -6.76 -12.98 7.43
N PHE A 87 -6.03 -11.86 7.59
CA PHE A 87 -5.52 -11.39 8.90
C PHE A 87 -6.60 -10.68 9.73
N LEU A 88 -7.40 -9.82 9.10
CA LEU A 88 -8.42 -8.99 9.77
C LEU A 88 -9.71 -9.75 10.12
N PHE A 89 -9.95 -10.94 9.55
CA PHE A 89 -11.20 -11.70 9.76
C PHE A 89 -11.48 -12.13 11.21
N ARG A 90 -10.54 -11.90 12.13
CA ARG A 90 -10.72 -12.12 13.57
C ARG A 90 -11.35 -10.94 14.31
N SER A 91 -11.42 -9.76 13.68
CA SER A 91 -11.80 -8.49 14.29
C SER A 91 -13.23 -8.08 13.89
N LYS A 92 -14.25 -8.74 14.45
CA LYS A 92 -15.68 -8.40 14.19
C LYS A 92 -16.08 -7.04 14.80
N LEU A 93 -15.63 -5.91 14.26
CA LEU A 93 -15.97 -4.58 14.77
C LEU A 93 -16.23 -3.54 13.66
N PRO A 94 -17.10 -2.54 13.90
CA PRO A 94 -17.59 -1.57 12.91
C PRO A 94 -16.62 -0.41 12.64
N VAL A 95 -15.32 -0.63 12.79
CA VAL A 95 -14.28 0.40 12.63
C VAL A 95 -13.76 0.37 11.18
N SER A 96 -13.32 1.52 10.64
CA SER A 96 -12.65 1.58 9.33
C SER A 96 -11.50 0.56 9.28
N GLU A 97 -11.43 -0.21 8.20
CA GLU A 97 -10.41 -1.24 7.95
C GLU A 97 -8.99 -0.71 8.16
N ASP A 98 -8.74 0.56 7.81
CA ASP A 98 -7.43 1.19 7.93
C ASP A 98 -6.99 1.42 9.38
N ALA A 99 -7.94 1.78 10.27
CA ALA A 99 -7.65 1.94 11.69
C ALA A 99 -7.32 0.58 12.34
N GLN A 100 -7.98 -0.50 11.90
CA GLN A 100 -7.65 -1.84 12.39
C GLN A 100 -6.26 -2.30 11.93
N LEU A 101 -5.89 -2.00 10.68
CA LEU A 101 -4.54 -2.28 10.18
C LEU A 101 -3.48 -1.52 10.97
N GLY A 102 -3.76 -0.26 11.35
CA GLY A 102 -2.88 0.55 12.20
C GLY A 102 -2.54 -0.13 13.54
N GLU A 103 -3.52 -0.77 14.18
CA GLU A 103 -3.32 -1.47 15.46
C GLU A 103 -2.76 -2.90 15.33
N THR A 104 -2.75 -3.47 14.13
CA THR A 104 -2.36 -4.87 13.91
C THR A 104 -0.84 -4.99 13.81
N ARG A 105 -0.19 -5.65 14.79
CA ARG A 105 1.27 -5.80 14.81
C ARG A 105 1.80 -6.53 13.57
N GLU A 106 1.12 -7.59 13.17
CA GLU A 106 1.49 -8.44 12.02
C GLU A 106 1.47 -7.66 10.70
N PHE A 107 0.58 -6.67 10.57
CA PHE A 107 0.57 -5.78 9.41
C PHE A 107 1.88 -4.99 9.33
N TRP A 108 2.30 -4.38 10.44
CA TRP A 108 3.55 -3.60 10.48
C TRP A 108 4.79 -4.46 10.32
N GLU A 109 4.84 -5.66 10.92
CA GLU A 109 5.94 -6.61 10.71
C GLU A 109 6.10 -6.96 9.22
N LEU A 110 4.98 -7.14 8.52
CA LEU A 110 4.93 -7.40 7.09
C LEU A 110 5.40 -6.19 6.26
N ILE A 111 5.02 -4.97 6.62
CA ILE A 111 5.53 -3.75 5.96
C ILE A 111 7.05 -3.62 6.17
N GLU A 112 7.51 -3.80 7.41
CA GLU A 112 8.92 -3.68 7.81
C GLU A 112 9.81 -4.80 7.25
N GLU A 113 9.27 -5.98 6.94
CA GLU A 113 9.99 -7.00 6.18
C GLU A 113 10.48 -6.47 4.83
N GLY A 114 9.66 -5.62 4.18
CA GLY A 114 10.03 -4.96 2.93
C GLY A 114 11.09 -3.87 3.11
N GLU A 115 11.24 -3.31 4.30
CA GLU A 115 12.26 -2.30 4.58
C GLU A 115 13.62 -2.91 4.89
N ARG A 116 13.67 -4.09 5.53
CA ARG A 116 14.92 -4.76 5.91
C ARG A 116 15.66 -5.44 4.75
N LYS A 117 14.99 -5.63 3.63
CA LYS A 117 15.55 -6.22 2.39
C LYS A 117 15.80 -5.15 1.31
N ALA A 118 15.87 -3.87 1.66
CA ALA A 118 16.14 -2.75 0.74
C ALA A 118 17.48 -2.10 1.06
#